data_AF-A9CLS4-F1
#
_entry.id   AF-A9CLS4-F1
#
_cell.length_a   1.000
_cell.length_b   1.000
_cell.length_c   1.000
_cell.angle_alpha   90.00
_cell.angle_beta   90.00
_cell.angle_gamma   90.00
#
_symmetry.space_group_name_H-M   'P 1'
#
loop_
_entity.id
_entity.type
_entity.pdbx_description
1 polymer ?
#
loop_
_entity_poly.entity_id
_entity_poly.type
_entity_poly.pdbx_seq_one_letter_code
_entity_poly.pdbx_strand_id
1 'polypeptide(L)'
;MSDNTNSYGHVVGRKATIIGAVILIALILIVLRVVQLDTLQDICGDDGYSGILLKRLTDCAGLSTLGDFLAGVFAPLAFIGLAATYFLQREQLRLAIEDSRKNEEARLKEAALNYASIQTNHKIALYDKRKLVFDRLMAAGEELMANVTDDTLVNLKLAFYDAQFVYPDDVQEWILSLLETSFRLRMQLGFIAQNEPKRNRQSWSNQDENALLEAYDEETKCRVTLYENLRETPLYERFKSYLKLPDSIKVYG
;
A
#
# COMPACT_ATOMS: atom_id res chain seq x y z
N MET A 1 12.70 16.94 12.13
CA MET A 1 13.88 16.33 12.77
C MET A 1 14.38 15.23 11.84
N SER A 2 15.41 15.52 11.07
CA SER A 2 16.01 14.62 10.08
C SER A 2 17.36 14.23 10.62
N ASP A 3 17.49 12.98 11.08
CA ASP A 3 18.69 12.49 11.76
C ASP A 3 19.81 12.15 10.78
N ASN A 4 20.96 12.71 11.11
CA ASN A 4 22.28 12.38 10.60
C ASN A 4 22.63 10.91 10.91
N THR A 5 22.56 10.03 9.91
CA THR A 5 23.15 8.69 10.02
C THR A 5 23.77 8.27 8.70
N ASN A 6 24.91 8.85 8.31
CA ASN A 6 25.75 8.31 7.23
C ASN A 6 27.21 8.77 7.31
N SER A 7 27.86 8.60 8.48
CA SER A 7 29.30 8.93 8.62
C SER A 7 30.09 7.89 9.44
N TYR A 8 29.71 6.61 9.39
CA TYR A 8 30.50 5.53 9.99
C TYR A 8 31.14 4.57 8.97
N GLY A 9 30.70 4.56 7.71
CA GLY A 9 31.26 3.69 6.66
C GLY A 9 32.66 4.09 6.18
N HIS A 10 33.06 5.37 6.33
CA HIS A 10 34.28 5.88 5.70
C HIS A 10 35.56 5.67 6.54
N VAL A 11 35.43 5.42 7.86
CA VAL A 11 36.59 5.31 8.77
C VAL A 11 37.12 3.88 8.82
N VAL A 12 36.25 2.87 8.71
CA VAL A 12 36.66 1.45 8.77
C VAL A 12 37.38 1.03 7.48
N GLY A 13 36.93 1.51 6.32
CA GLY A 13 37.57 1.21 5.03
C GLY A 13 39.01 1.74 4.90
N ARG A 14 39.35 2.88 5.52
CA ARG A 14 40.72 3.44 5.50
C ARG A 14 41.72 2.64 6.33
N LYS A 15 41.30 2.02 7.44
CA LYS A 15 42.24 1.25 8.29
C LYS A 15 42.58 -0.11 7.67
N ALA A 16 41.59 -0.77 7.05
CA ALA A 16 41.81 -2.03 6.35
C ALA A 16 42.74 -1.88 5.13
N THR A 17 42.64 -0.77 4.39
CA THR A 17 43.51 -0.49 3.23
C THR A 17 44.96 -0.21 3.64
N ILE A 18 45.19 0.48 4.77
CA ILE A 18 46.55 0.75 5.26
C ILE A 18 47.24 -0.55 5.70
N ILE A 19 46.53 -1.43 6.43
CA ILE A 19 47.10 -2.71 6.89
C ILE A 19 47.40 -3.62 5.70
N GLY A 20 46.50 -3.68 4.71
CA GLY A 20 46.73 -4.43 3.47
C GLY A 20 47.95 -3.93 2.68
N ALA A 21 48.13 -2.61 2.58
CA ALA A 21 49.29 -2.01 1.91
C ALA A 21 50.61 -2.33 2.63
N VAL A 22 50.63 -2.29 3.97
CA VAL A 22 51.82 -2.61 4.77
C VAL A 22 52.23 -4.08 4.60
N ILE A 23 51.27 -5.01 4.62
CA ILE A 23 51.55 -6.44 4.41
C ILE A 23 52.05 -6.71 3.00
N LEU A 24 51.47 -6.05 1.98
CA LEU A 24 51.94 -6.16 0.59
C LEU A 24 53.37 -5.64 0.44
N ILE A 25 53.68 -4.47 1.02
CA ILE A 25 55.03 -3.89 1.01
C ILE A 25 56.02 -4.81 1.74
N ALA A 26 55.64 -5.37 2.89
CA ALA A 26 56.49 -6.30 3.63
C ALA A 26 56.77 -7.58 2.82
N LEU A 27 55.76 -8.14 2.15
CA LEU A 27 55.94 -9.30 1.26
C LEU A 27 56.83 -8.97 0.07
N ILE A 28 56.66 -7.81 -0.57
CA ILE A 28 57.53 -7.35 -1.64
C ILE A 28 58.97 -7.23 -1.14
N LEU A 29 59.20 -6.65 0.05
CA LEU A 29 60.53 -6.52 0.64
C LEU A 29 61.16 -7.87 1.01
N ILE A 30 60.37 -8.84 1.48
CA ILE A 30 60.84 -10.21 1.76
C ILE A 30 61.25 -10.90 0.46
N VAL A 31 60.42 -10.81 -0.59
CA VAL A 31 60.77 -11.36 -1.91
C VAL A 31 62.02 -10.68 -2.46
N LEU A 32 62.12 -9.35 -2.36
CA LEU A 32 63.31 -8.61 -2.80
C LEU A 32 64.56 -9.05 -2.04
N ARG A 33 64.44 -9.29 -0.73
CA ARG A 33 65.54 -9.77 0.13
C ARG A 33 65.94 -11.20 -0.20
N VAL A 34 65.00 -12.10 -0.44
CA VAL A 34 65.28 -13.49 -0.83
C VAL A 34 65.94 -13.53 -2.20
N VAL A 35 65.45 -12.75 -3.16
CA VAL A 35 66.09 -12.59 -4.49
C VAL A 35 67.49 -12.01 -4.35
N GLN A 36 67.70 -10.99 -3.51
CA GLN A 36 69.03 -10.43 -3.26
C GLN A 36 69.97 -11.41 -2.54
N LEU A 37 69.48 -12.25 -1.62
CA LEU A 37 70.31 -13.23 -0.92
C LEU A 37 70.75 -14.38 -1.85
N ASP A 38 69.85 -14.94 -2.67
CA ASP A 38 70.20 -16.03 -3.59
C ASP A 38 71.05 -15.54 -4.78
N THR A 39 70.86 -14.30 -5.23
CA THR A 39 71.69 -13.73 -6.32
C THR A 39 73.08 -13.30 -5.87
N LEU A 40 73.31 -13.05 -4.57
CA LEU A 40 74.62 -12.65 -4.06
C LEU A 40 75.51 -13.83 -3.63
N GLN A 41 74.96 -15.01 -3.39
CA GLN A 41 75.71 -16.05 -2.70
C GLN A 41 76.36 -17.12 -3.61
N ASP A 42 76.03 -17.20 -4.90
CA ASP A 42 76.61 -18.27 -5.73
C ASP A 42 77.33 -17.91 -7.03
N ILE A 43 77.27 -16.68 -7.58
CA ILE A 43 78.01 -16.38 -8.83
C ILE A 43 78.60 -14.96 -8.88
N CYS A 44 79.90 -14.92 -8.53
CA CYS A 44 80.97 -14.06 -9.05
C CYS A 44 81.20 -12.65 -8.46
N GLY A 45 82.40 -12.56 -7.87
CA GLY A 45 83.38 -11.47 -7.93
C GLY A 45 82.99 -10.16 -8.63
N ASP A 46 83.18 -9.09 -7.86
CA ASP A 46 83.60 -7.74 -8.23
C ASP A 46 83.78 -7.53 -9.75
N ASP A 47 82.78 -6.91 -10.38
CA ASP A 47 82.95 -5.83 -11.36
C ASP A 47 81.58 -5.33 -11.84
N GLY A 48 81.46 -4.01 -11.97
CA GLY A 48 80.19 -3.30 -12.08
C GLY A 48 79.42 -3.41 -13.41
N TYR A 49 78.29 -2.70 -13.40
CA TYR A 49 77.34 -2.37 -14.47
C TYR A 49 76.02 -3.18 -14.53
N SER A 50 74.96 -2.47 -14.13
CA SER A 50 73.54 -2.80 -13.98
C SER A 50 72.76 -3.07 -15.28
N GLY A 51 73.42 -3.24 -16.42
CA GLY A 51 72.76 -3.49 -17.72
C GLY A 51 72.77 -4.93 -18.22
N ILE A 52 73.50 -5.85 -17.56
CA ILE A 52 73.84 -7.17 -18.11
C ILE A 52 73.14 -8.33 -17.39
N LEU A 53 72.55 -8.10 -16.21
CA LEU A 53 71.92 -9.14 -15.39
C LEU A 53 70.74 -9.83 -16.09
N LEU A 54 69.87 -9.05 -16.73
CA LEU A 54 68.70 -9.62 -17.41
C LEU A 54 69.12 -10.52 -18.59
N LYS A 55 70.16 -10.11 -19.34
CA LYS A 55 70.65 -10.82 -20.52
C LYS A 55 71.41 -12.10 -20.15
N ARG A 56 72.20 -12.08 -19.07
CA ARG A 56 72.87 -13.29 -18.56
C ARG A 56 71.96 -14.27 -17.84
N LEU A 57 70.89 -13.80 -17.19
CA LEU A 57 69.88 -14.69 -16.60
C LEU A 57 69.09 -15.46 -17.67
N THR A 58 68.77 -14.83 -18.80
CA THR A 58 68.13 -15.53 -19.94
C THR A 58 69.03 -16.52 -20.66
N ASP A 59 70.35 -16.28 -20.70
CA ASP A 59 71.28 -17.10 -21.49
C ASP A 59 71.91 -18.27 -20.71
N CYS A 60 72.04 -18.20 -19.37
CA CYS A 60 72.68 -19.26 -18.56
C CYS A 60 71.71 -20.20 -17.82
N ALA A 61 70.50 -19.76 -17.53
CA ALA A 61 69.49 -20.54 -16.82
C ALA A 61 68.21 -20.50 -17.65
N GLY A 62 68.12 -21.40 -18.64
CA GLY A 62 67.10 -21.37 -19.70
C GLY A 62 65.71 -21.00 -19.19
N LEU A 63 64.96 -20.23 -19.99
CA LEU A 63 63.65 -19.61 -19.67
C LEU A 63 62.73 -20.40 -18.71
N SER A 64 62.76 -21.74 -18.77
CA SER A 64 62.07 -22.65 -17.85
C SER A 64 62.44 -22.45 -16.37
N THR A 65 63.73 -22.33 -16.01
CA THR A 65 64.15 -22.19 -14.61
C THR A 65 63.80 -20.83 -14.00
N LEU A 66 63.81 -19.76 -14.82
CA LEU A 66 63.31 -18.45 -14.40
C LEU A 66 61.79 -18.50 -14.18
N GLY A 67 61.07 -19.21 -15.06
CA GLY A 67 59.64 -19.47 -14.94
C GLY A 67 59.29 -20.26 -13.67
N ASP A 68 60.05 -21.31 -13.35
CA ASP A 68 59.83 -22.14 -12.16
C ASP A 68 60.12 -21.38 -10.85
N PHE A 69 61.14 -20.51 -10.85
CA PHE A 69 61.44 -19.64 -9.70
C PHE A 69 60.35 -18.58 -9.50
N LEU A 70 59.93 -17.90 -10.57
CA LEU A 70 58.81 -16.95 -10.51
C LEU A 70 57.53 -17.67 -10.07
N ALA A 71 57.22 -18.83 -10.63
CA ALA A 71 56.06 -19.61 -10.22
C ALA A 71 56.13 -20.04 -8.74
N GLY A 72 57.31 -20.43 -8.26
CA GLY A 72 57.54 -20.82 -6.86
C GLY A 72 57.30 -19.69 -5.86
N VAL A 73 57.65 -18.45 -6.19
CA VAL A 73 57.44 -17.27 -5.33
C VAL A 73 56.03 -16.69 -5.48
N PHE A 74 55.50 -16.65 -6.69
CA PHE A 74 54.17 -16.08 -6.94
C PHE A 74 53.03 -17.01 -6.51
N ALA A 75 53.21 -18.34 -6.51
CA ALA A 75 52.15 -19.27 -6.12
C ALA A 75 51.68 -19.10 -4.65
N PRO A 76 52.55 -19.03 -3.63
CA PRO A 76 52.13 -18.76 -2.25
C PRO A 76 51.50 -17.38 -2.07
N LEU A 77 52.03 -16.37 -2.77
CA LEU A 77 51.50 -15.00 -2.75
C LEU A 77 50.09 -14.92 -3.34
N ALA A 78 49.87 -15.55 -4.49
CA ALA A 78 48.57 -15.68 -5.11
C ALA A 78 47.60 -16.45 -4.21
N PHE A 79 48.07 -17.51 -3.53
CA PHE A 79 47.26 -18.29 -2.59
C PHE A 79 46.83 -17.46 -1.38
N ILE A 80 47.72 -16.65 -0.78
CA ILE A 80 47.38 -15.75 0.32
C ILE A 80 46.38 -14.68 -0.14
N GLY A 81 46.58 -14.12 -1.35
CA GLY A 81 45.64 -13.17 -1.95
C GLY A 81 44.24 -13.77 -2.17
N LEU A 82 44.17 -14.99 -2.71
CA LEU A 82 42.92 -15.73 -2.87
C LEU A 82 42.25 -16.05 -1.53
N ALA A 83 43.02 -16.49 -0.53
CA ALA A 83 42.49 -16.73 0.81
C ALA A 83 41.90 -15.46 1.44
N ALA A 84 42.62 -14.33 1.36
CA ALA A 84 42.16 -13.06 1.91
C ALA A 84 40.89 -12.55 1.23
N THR A 85 40.85 -12.59 -0.11
CA THR A 85 39.65 -12.20 -0.89
C THR A 85 38.46 -13.12 -0.63
N TYR A 86 38.68 -14.43 -0.47
CA TYR A 86 37.64 -15.39 -0.10
C TYR A 86 37.03 -15.08 1.28
N PHE A 87 37.85 -14.79 2.30
CA PHE A 87 37.34 -14.43 3.62
C PHE A 87 36.53 -13.13 3.60
N LEU A 88 37.00 -12.11 2.88
CA LEU A 88 36.28 -10.85 2.71
C LEU A 88 34.93 -11.05 2.00
N GLN A 89 34.90 -11.81 0.90
CA GLN A 89 33.66 -12.12 0.19
C GLN A 89 32.66 -12.87 1.08
N ARG A 90 33.14 -13.81 1.90
CA ARG A 90 32.29 -14.58 2.81
C ARG A 90 31.65 -13.73 3.90
N GLU A 91 32.37 -12.75 4.43
CA GLU A 91 31.85 -11.84 5.46
C GLU A 91 30.83 -10.84 4.88
N GLN A 92 31.12 -10.28 3.70
CA GLN A 92 30.16 -9.42 2.98
C GLN A 92 28.87 -10.16 2.64
N LEU A 93 28.96 -11.41 2.19
CA LEU A 93 27.78 -12.22 1.88
C LEU A 93 26.94 -12.50 3.13
N ARG A 94 27.58 -12.77 4.27
CA ARG A 94 26.86 -12.96 5.55
C ARG A 94 26.12 -11.71 5.99
N LEU A 95 26.78 -10.55 5.94
CA LEU A 95 26.15 -9.27 6.29
C LEU A 95 25.00 -8.93 5.34
N ALA A 96 25.17 -9.17 4.04
CA ALA A 96 24.11 -8.94 3.05
C ALA A 96 22.89 -9.85 3.27
N ILE A 97 23.10 -11.12 3.63
CA ILE A 97 21.99 -12.05 3.95
C ILE A 97 21.27 -11.60 5.21
N GLU A 98 22.00 -11.21 6.25
CA GLU A 98 21.39 -10.76 7.51
C GLU A 98 20.60 -9.47 7.34
N ASP A 99 21.13 -8.51 6.59
CA ASP A 99 20.46 -7.25 6.28
C ASP A 99 19.23 -7.48 5.37
N SER A 100 19.35 -8.36 4.38
CA SER A 100 18.21 -8.78 3.55
C SER A 100 17.11 -9.42 4.39
N ARG A 101 17.44 -10.28 5.35
CA ARG A 101 16.45 -10.93 6.21
C ARG A 101 15.74 -9.93 7.12
N LYS A 102 16.48 -9.01 7.73
CA LYS A 102 15.89 -7.94 8.56
C LYS A 102 14.98 -7.03 7.75
N ASN A 103 15.40 -6.67 6.53
CA ASN A 103 14.58 -5.86 5.63
C ASN A 103 13.33 -6.61 5.14
N GLU A 104 13.44 -7.92 4.87
CA GLU A 104 12.29 -8.74 4.49
C GLU A 104 11.28 -8.85 5.65
N GLU A 105 11.73 -9.14 6.87
CA GLU A 105 10.89 -9.19 8.06
C GLU A 105 10.17 -7.84 8.32
N ALA A 106 10.89 -6.71 8.19
CA ALA A 106 10.32 -5.38 8.34
C ALA A 106 9.26 -5.09 7.26
N ARG A 107 9.53 -5.45 5.99
CA ARG A 107 8.58 -5.26 4.89
C ARG A 107 7.33 -6.12 5.03
N LEU A 108 7.47 -7.36 5.51
CA LEU A 108 6.33 -8.24 5.78
C LEU A 108 5.45 -7.66 6.89
N LYS A 109 6.06 -7.13 7.95
CA LYS A 109 5.35 -6.47 9.04
C LYS A 109 4.62 -5.20 8.57
N GLU A 110 5.27 -4.37 7.77
CA GLU A 110 4.63 -3.20 7.16
C GLU A 110 3.49 -3.57 6.23
N ALA A 111 3.65 -4.62 5.41
CA ALA A 111 2.58 -5.11 4.54
C ALA A 111 1.38 -5.62 5.34
N ALA A 112 1.61 -6.34 6.45
CA ALA A 112 0.54 -6.80 7.34
C ALA A 112 -0.21 -5.63 7.99
N LEU A 113 0.51 -4.62 8.48
CA LEU A 113 -0.07 -3.40 9.05
C LEU A 113 -0.87 -2.61 8.01
N ASN A 114 -0.34 -2.47 6.80
CA ASN A 114 -1.03 -1.80 5.70
C ASN A 114 -2.30 -2.55 5.30
N TYR A 115 -2.26 -3.88 5.22
CA TYR A 115 -3.43 -4.69 4.94
C TYR A 115 -4.52 -4.54 6.01
N ALA A 116 -4.12 -4.58 7.29
CA ALA A 116 -5.03 -4.35 8.41
C ALA A 116 -5.65 -2.94 8.38
N SER A 117 -4.85 -1.93 8.03
CA SER A 117 -5.30 -0.54 7.85
C SER A 117 -6.30 -0.40 6.71
N ILE A 118 -6.01 -0.98 5.53
CA ILE A 118 -6.92 -0.97 4.38
C ILE A 118 -8.25 -1.64 4.72
N GLN A 119 -8.20 -2.81 5.38
CA GLN A 119 -9.41 -3.53 5.78
C GLN A 119 -10.25 -2.70 6.77
N THR A 120 -9.58 -2.00 7.68
CA THR A 120 -10.22 -1.11 8.67
C THR A 120 -10.87 0.08 7.99
N ASN A 121 -10.13 0.77 7.13
CA ASN A 121 -10.62 1.92 6.37
C ASN A 121 -11.80 1.54 5.48
N HIS A 122 -11.74 0.36 4.84
CA HIS A 122 -12.86 -0.16 4.06
C HIS A 122 -14.12 -0.38 4.92
N LYS A 123 -13.98 -0.96 6.12
CA LYS A 123 -15.11 -1.18 7.04
C LYS A 123 -15.71 0.13 7.54
N ILE A 124 -14.89 1.13 7.86
CA ILE A 124 -15.34 2.46 8.28
C ILE A 124 -16.06 3.16 7.13
N ALA A 125 -15.47 3.18 5.93
CA ALA A 125 -16.09 3.78 4.76
C ALA A 125 -17.44 3.13 4.41
N LEU A 126 -17.55 1.80 4.54
CA LEU A 126 -18.80 1.08 4.35
C LEU A 126 -19.85 1.48 5.39
N TYR A 127 -19.46 1.60 6.66
CA TYR A 127 -20.35 2.06 7.74
C TYR A 127 -20.85 3.48 7.49
N ASP A 128 -19.95 4.41 7.14
CA ASP A 128 -20.30 5.80 6.87
C ASP A 128 -21.29 5.93 5.72
N LYS A 129 -21.10 5.14 4.65
CA LYS A 129 -22.03 5.09 3.52
C LYS A 129 -23.40 4.53 3.91
N ARG A 130 -23.44 3.48 4.73
CA ARG A 130 -24.69 2.92 5.27
C ARG A 130 -25.43 3.91 6.14
N LYS A 131 -24.71 4.62 7.02
CA LYS A 131 -25.25 5.66 7.88
C LYS A 131 -25.80 6.82 7.05
N LEU A 132 -25.11 7.24 5.99
CA LEU A 132 -25.57 8.30 5.09
C LEU A 132 -26.94 7.99 4.46
N VAL A 133 -27.16 6.74 4.01
CA VAL A 133 -28.46 6.31 3.49
C VAL A 133 -29.54 6.42 4.58
N PHE A 134 -29.25 5.94 5.78
CA PHE A 134 -30.17 6.02 6.92
C PHE A 134 -30.52 7.48 7.27
N ASP A 135 -29.52 8.36 7.36
CA ASP A 135 -29.70 9.78 7.67
C ASP A 135 -30.57 10.47 6.60
N ARG A 136 -30.42 10.12 5.31
CA ARG A 136 -31.27 10.64 4.23
C ARG A 136 -32.72 10.18 4.31
N LEU A 137 -32.94 8.91 4.68
CA LEU A 137 -34.29 8.38 4.88
C LEU A 137 -34.97 9.05 6.09
N MET A 138 -34.22 9.27 7.17
CA MET A 138 -34.69 10.03 8.33
C MET A 138 -35.07 11.47 7.94
N ALA A 139 -34.20 12.18 7.21
CA ALA A 139 -34.48 13.53 6.73
C ALA A 139 -35.73 13.59 5.83
N ALA A 140 -35.87 12.64 4.90
CA ALA A 140 -37.08 12.51 4.09
C ALA A 140 -38.34 12.25 4.94
N GLY A 141 -38.21 11.44 6.01
CA GLY A 141 -39.28 11.19 6.95
C GLY A 141 -39.70 12.43 7.74
N GLU A 142 -38.74 13.23 8.21
CA GLU A 142 -38.99 14.50 8.92
C GLU A 142 -39.67 15.53 8.02
N GLU A 143 -39.19 15.69 6.78
CA GLU A 143 -39.78 16.60 5.79
C GLU A 143 -41.22 16.20 5.44
N LEU A 144 -41.47 14.90 5.25
CA LEU A 144 -42.80 14.36 4.98
C LEU A 144 -43.83 14.73 6.05
N MET A 145 -43.41 14.87 7.33
CA MET A 145 -44.29 15.30 8.42
C MET A 145 -44.78 16.73 8.24
N ALA A 146 -43.95 17.59 7.65
CA ALA A 146 -44.28 18.98 7.40
C ALA A 146 -45.09 19.11 6.11
N ASN A 147 -44.53 18.66 4.99
CA ASN A 147 -45.14 18.61 3.66
C ASN A 147 -44.24 17.83 2.70
N VAL A 148 -44.83 17.21 1.67
CA VAL A 148 -44.05 16.59 0.59
C VAL A 148 -43.43 17.68 -0.28
N THR A 149 -42.12 17.85 -0.20
CA THR A 149 -41.36 18.79 -1.03
C THR A 149 -40.59 18.03 -2.11
N ASP A 150 -40.03 18.78 -3.08
CA ASP A 150 -39.12 18.19 -4.06
C ASP A 150 -37.83 17.67 -3.37
N ASP A 151 -37.43 18.27 -2.24
CA ASP A 151 -36.29 17.82 -1.43
C ASP A 151 -36.52 16.41 -0.86
N THR A 152 -37.75 16.09 -0.45
CA THR A 152 -38.10 14.73 0.03
C THR A 152 -37.86 13.69 -1.06
N LEU A 153 -38.26 13.98 -2.30
CA LEU A 153 -38.04 13.11 -3.46
C LEU A 153 -36.54 12.99 -3.78
N VAL A 154 -35.79 14.10 -3.69
CA VAL A 154 -34.34 14.11 -3.89
C VAL A 154 -33.65 13.23 -2.85
N ASN A 155 -34.01 13.37 -1.56
CA ASN A 155 -33.46 12.58 -0.47
C ASN A 155 -33.74 11.08 -0.65
N LEU A 156 -34.97 10.70 -1.00
CA LEU A 156 -35.33 9.30 -1.27
C LEU A 156 -34.58 8.74 -2.50
N LYS A 157 -34.47 9.52 -3.57
CA LYS A 157 -33.73 9.11 -4.77
C LYS A 157 -32.24 8.91 -4.50
N LEU A 158 -31.64 9.83 -3.76
CA LEU A 158 -30.24 9.75 -3.36
C LEU A 158 -29.99 8.61 -2.37
N ALA A 159 -30.92 8.35 -1.45
CA ALA A 159 -30.87 7.19 -0.56
C ALA A 159 -30.92 5.88 -1.35
N PHE A 160 -31.79 5.78 -2.36
CA PHE A 160 -31.87 4.62 -3.25
C PHE A 160 -30.55 4.37 -4.00
N TYR A 161 -29.97 5.39 -4.64
CA TYR A 161 -28.71 5.22 -5.37
C TYR A 161 -27.56 4.80 -4.48
N ASP A 162 -27.42 5.40 -3.30
CA ASP A 162 -26.36 4.99 -2.38
C ASP A 162 -26.61 3.59 -1.81
N ALA A 163 -27.88 3.19 -1.65
CA ALA A 163 -28.24 1.87 -1.13
C ALA A 163 -27.85 0.72 -2.06
N GLN A 164 -27.87 0.94 -3.39
CA GLN A 164 -27.46 -0.07 -4.39
C GLN A 164 -26.04 -0.60 -4.17
N PHE A 165 -25.18 0.18 -3.52
CA PHE A 165 -23.79 -0.19 -3.30
C PHE A 165 -23.52 -0.83 -1.93
N VAL A 166 -24.40 -0.62 -0.93
CA VAL A 166 -24.06 -0.93 0.47
C VAL A 166 -25.06 -1.82 1.19
N TYR A 167 -26.25 -2.02 0.61
CA TYR A 167 -27.32 -2.85 1.15
C TYR A 167 -27.71 -3.99 0.21
N PRO A 168 -28.25 -5.09 0.74
CA PRO A 168 -28.81 -6.18 -0.07
C PRO A 168 -30.10 -5.76 -0.82
N ASP A 169 -30.46 -6.56 -1.82
CA ASP A 169 -31.55 -6.27 -2.76
C ASP A 169 -32.91 -6.07 -2.07
N ASP A 170 -33.20 -6.79 -0.97
CA ASP A 170 -34.45 -6.65 -0.21
C ASP A 170 -34.62 -5.26 0.42
N VAL A 171 -33.52 -4.66 0.88
CA VAL A 171 -33.53 -3.29 1.41
C VAL A 171 -33.63 -2.29 0.26
N GLN A 172 -32.96 -2.55 -0.86
CA GLN A 172 -33.02 -1.70 -2.05
C GLN A 172 -34.44 -1.63 -2.64
N GLU A 173 -35.09 -2.78 -2.82
CA GLU A 173 -36.47 -2.90 -3.28
C GLU A 173 -37.44 -2.19 -2.35
N TRP A 174 -37.22 -2.30 -1.04
CA TRP A 174 -38.01 -1.57 -0.06
C TRP A 174 -37.84 -0.05 -0.20
N ILE A 175 -36.61 0.47 -0.31
CA ILE A 175 -36.38 1.91 -0.53
C ILE A 175 -37.01 2.36 -1.85
N LEU A 176 -36.90 1.54 -2.90
CA LEU A 176 -37.54 1.81 -4.20
C LEU A 176 -39.06 1.93 -4.06
N SER A 177 -39.70 1.05 -3.28
CA SER A 177 -41.15 1.12 -3.05
C SER A 177 -41.57 2.43 -2.36
N LEU A 178 -40.72 2.97 -1.47
CA LEU A 178 -40.95 4.28 -0.83
C LEU A 178 -40.79 5.42 -1.84
N LEU A 179 -39.75 5.35 -2.68
CA LEU A 179 -39.55 6.32 -3.75
C LEU A 179 -40.75 6.33 -4.73
N GLU A 180 -41.21 5.16 -5.19
CA GLU A 180 -42.39 5.04 -6.05
C GLU A 180 -43.66 5.58 -5.36
N THR A 181 -43.86 5.26 -4.08
CA THR A 181 -45.00 5.76 -3.31
C THR A 181 -44.96 7.28 -3.17
N SER A 182 -43.79 7.88 -2.97
CA SER A 182 -43.64 9.33 -2.90
C SER A 182 -43.89 10.02 -4.25
N PHE A 183 -43.49 9.41 -5.38
CA PHE A 183 -43.87 9.90 -6.71
C PHE A 183 -45.37 9.85 -6.93
N ARG A 184 -46.04 8.75 -6.55
CA ARG A 184 -47.50 8.62 -6.63
C ARG A 184 -48.18 9.71 -5.79
N LEU A 185 -47.73 9.93 -4.56
CA LEU A 185 -48.23 10.99 -3.69
C LEU A 185 -48.10 12.38 -4.36
N ARG A 186 -46.92 12.69 -4.92
CA ARG A 186 -46.69 13.97 -5.62
C ARG A 186 -47.63 14.17 -6.82
N MET A 187 -47.89 13.10 -7.58
CA MET A 187 -48.85 13.13 -8.69
C MET A 187 -50.27 13.42 -8.20
N GLN A 188 -50.73 12.75 -7.13
CA GLN A 188 -52.07 13.00 -6.57
C GLN A 188 -52.21 14.42 -6.04
N LEU A 189 -51.21 14.93 -5.30
CA LEU A 189 -51.20 16.32 -4.84
C LEU A 189 -51.29 17.32 -5.99
N GLY A 190 -50.58 17.06 -7.10
CA GLY A 190 -50.66 17.88 -8.30
C GLY A 190 -52.04 17.84 -8.95
N PHE A 191 -52.64 16.66 -9.07
CA PHE A 191 -53.99 16.48 -9.59
C PHE A 191 -55.04 17.20 -8.75
N ILE A 192 -54.99 17.04 -7.43
CA ILE A 192 -55.88 17.70 -6.48
C ILE A 192 -55.75 19.22 -6.61
N ALA A 193 -54.52 19.75 -6.51
CA ALA A 193 -54.28 21.20 -6.60
C ALA A 193 -54.78 21.82 -7.92
N GLN A 194 -54.71 21.07 -9.02
CA GLN A 194 -55.18 21.54 -10.32
C GLN A 194 -56.72 21.53 -10.43
N ASN A 195 -57.39 20.58 -9.79
CA ASN A 195 -58.81 20.32 -10.00
C ASN A 195 -59.71 20.88 -8.90
N GLU A 196 -59.21 21.04 -7.67
CA GLU A 196 -59.96 21.60 -6.55
C GLU A 196 -60.52 23.01 -6.83
N PRO A 197 -59.77 23.96 -7.43
CA PRO A 197 -60.32 25.27 -7.80
C PRO A 197 -61.40 25.21 -8.91
N LYS A 198 -61.45 24.11 -9.68
CA LYS A 198 -62.42 23.93 -10.76
C LYS A 198 -63.76 23.39 -10.25
N ARG A 199 -63.81 22.84 -9.03
CA ARG A 199 -65.00 22.25 -8.42
C ARG A 199 -66.20 23.21 -8.35
N ASN A 200 -65.93 24.50 -8.13
CA ASN A 200 -66.97 25.53 -8.05
C ASN A 200 -67.46 26.05 -9.41
N ARG A 201 -67.00 25.47 -10.53
CA ARG A 201 -67.41 25.90 -11.88
C ARG A 201 -68.70 25.20 -12.31
N GLN A 202 -69.51 25.89 -13.11
CA GLN A 202 -70.82 25.43 -13.58
C GLN A 202 -70.76 24.14 -14.46
N SER A 203 -69.57 23.68 -14.86
CA SER A 203 -69.35 22.51 -15.71
C SER A 203 -68.69 21.32 -14.98
N TRP A 204 -68.73 21.27 -13.65
CA TRP A 204 -68.15 20.17 -12.87
C TRP A 204 -69.05 18.92 -12.96
N SER A 205 -68.53 17.83 -13.51
CA SER A 205 -69.30 16.60 -13.69
C SER A 205 -69.18 15.65 -12.48
N ASN A 206 -70.11 14.71 -12.34
CA ASN A 206 -70.01 13.65 -11.33
C ASN A 206 -68.76 12.77 -11.52
N GLN A 207 -68.30 12.62 -12.76
CA GLN A 207 -67.07 11.89 -13.07
C GLN A 207 -65.84 12.63 -12.52
N ASP A 208 -65.79 13.96 -12.67
CA ASP A 208 -64.71 14.78 -12.13
C ASP A 208 -64.70 14.75 -10.59
N GLU A 209 -65.87 14.79 -9.96
CA GLU A 209 -66.01 14.66 -8.50
C GLU A 209 -65.49 13.31 -8.02
N ASN A 210 -65.89 12.20 -8.66
CA ASN A 210 -65.44 10.87 -8.30
C ASN A 210 -63.91 10.71 -8.47
N ALA A 211 -63.34 11.23 -9.55
CA ALA A 211 -61.90 11.20 -9.78
C ALA A 211 -61.13 12.04 -8.75
N LEU A 212 -61.69 13.18 -8.32
CA LEU A 212 -61.09 14.00 -7.27
C LEU A 212 -61.13 13.30 -5.90
N LEU A 213 -62.24 12.62 -5.58
CA LEU A 213 -62.35 11.83 -4.35
C LEU A 213 -61.36 10.65 -4.35
N GLU A 214 -61.25 9.91 -5.45
CA GLU A 214 -60.26 8.84 -5.59
C GLU A 214 -58.83 9.34 -5.41
N ALA A 215 -58.52 10.54 -5.93
CA ALA A 215 -57.22 11.17 -5.73
C ALA A 215 -56.94 11.49 -4.26
N TYR A 216 -57.92 11.97 -3.47
CA TYR A 216 -57.76 12.19 -2.03
C TYR A 216 -57.56 10.88 -1.26
N ASP A 217 -58.27 9.82 -1.63
CA ASP A 217 -58.13 8.50 -1.00
C ASP A 217 -56.72 7.93 -1.25
N GLU A 218 -56.24 8.00 -2.51
CA GLU A 218 -54.89 7.54 -2.86
C GLU A 218 -53.79 8.43 -2.27
N GLU A 219 -54.01 9.74 -2.16
CA GLU A 219 -53.13 10.67 -1.45
C GLU A 219 -52.98 10.26 0.02
N THR A 220 -54.11 10.04 0.71
CA THR A 220 -54.14 9.62 2.12
C THR A 220 -53.42 8.29 2.31
N LYS A 221 -53.69 7.31 1.44
CA LYS A 221 -53.06 5.98 1.47
C LYS A 221 -51.55 6.05 1.26
N CYS A 222 -51.08 6.82 0.30
CA CYS A 222 -49.64 7.00 0.06
C CYS A 222 -48.97 7.70 1.26
N ARG A 223 -49.61 8.73 1.81
CA ARG A 223 -49.10 9.45 2.99
C ARG A 223 -48.97 8.55 4.20
N VAL A 224 -50.00 7.75 4.50
CA VAL A 224 -49.97 6.78 5.61
C VAL A 224 -48.87 5.75 5.39
N THR A 225 -48.75 5.19 4.19
CA THR A 225 -47.72 4.19 3.87
C THR A 225 -46.31 4.75 4.10
N LEU A 226 -46.02 5.95 3.60
CA LEU A 226 -44.72 6.58 3.80
C LEU A 226 -44.46 6.92 5.27
N TYR A 227 -45.48 7.44 5.96
CA TYR A 227 -45.41 7.78 7.38
C TYR A 227 -45.09 6.56 8.26
N GLU A 228 -45.73 5.42 7.99
CA GLU A 228 -45.51 4.19 8.74
C GLU A 228 -44.13 3.58 8.49
N ASN A 229 -43.49 3.88 7.36
CA ASN A 229 -42.20 3.29 6.97
C ASN A 229 -41.00 4.21 7.21
N LEU A 230 -41.17 5.53 7.13
CA LEU A 230 -40.10 6.53 7.31
C LEU A 230 -40.00 7.09 8.73
N ARG A 231 -40.75 6.53 9.68
CA ARG A 231 -40.56 6.83 11.11
C ARG A 231 -39.24 6.25 11.62
N GLU A 232 -38.71 6.86 12.67
CA GLU A 232 -37.46 6.45 13.31
C GLU A 232 -37.47 4.98 13.74
N THR A 233 -38.54 4.50 14.39
CA THR A 233 -38.60 3.12 14.89
C THR A 233 -38.58 2.07 13.76
N PRO A 234 -39.45 2.13 12.73
CA PRO A 234 -39.36 1.23 11.57
C PRO A 234 -38.02 1.27 10.85
N LEU A 235 -37.47 2.48 10.63
CA LEU A 235 -36.16 2.65 10.01
C LEU A 235 -35.08 1.97 10.86
N TYR A 236 -35.00 2.30 12.14
CA TYR A 236 -34.01 1.72 13.04
C TYR A 236 -34.11 0.19 13.07
N GLU A 237 -35.31 -0.36 13.21
CA GLU A 237 -35.52 -1.81 13.27
C GLU A 237 -35.03 -2.53 12.00
N ARG A 238 -35.21 -1.92 10.82
CA ARG A 238 -34.74 -2.47 9.54
C ARG A 238 -33.24 -2.30 9.35
N PHE A 239 -32.66 -1.18 9.81
CA PHE A 239 -31.25 -0.84 9.57
C PHE A 239 -30.29 -1.26 10.69
N LYS A 240 -30.77 -1.60 11.90
CA LYS A 240 -29.92 -1.89 13.08
C LYS A 240 -28.91 -3.02 12.89
N SER A 241 -29.19 -3.99 12.03
CA SER A 241 -28.25 -5.08 11.72
C SER A 241 -27.06 -4.60 10.89
N TYR A 242 -27.28 -3.57 10.07
CA TYR A 242 -26.29 -3.02 9.13
C TYR A 242 -25.52 -1.82 9.69
N LEU A 243 -26.09 -1.13 10.69
CA LEU A 243 -25.51 0.01 11.40
C LEU A 243 -24.65 -0.40 12.62
N LYS A 244 -24.12 -1.63 12.64
CA LYS A 244 -23.16 -2.04 13.66
C LYS A 244 -21.74 -1.74 13.19
N LEU A 245 -21.00 -1.01 14.02
CA LEU A 245 -19.54 -0.96 13.89
C LEU A 245 -18.97 -2.37 14.15
N PRO A 246 -17.91 -2.80 13.45
CA PRO A 246 -17.28 -4.09 13.72
C PRO A 246 -16.73 -4.14 15.15
N ASP A 247 -17.10 -5.16 15.93
CA ASP A 247 -16.81 -5.27 17.38
C ASP A 247 -15.32 -5.29 17.76
N SER A 248 -14.41 -5.54 16.81
CA SER A 248 -12.98 -5.27 17.02
C SER A 248 -12.21 -5.19 15.71
N ILE A 249 -11.38 -4.16 15.60
CA ILE A 249 -10.29 -4.11 14.63
C ILE A 249 -9.12 -4.83 15.31
N LYS A 250 -9.03 -6.15 15.12
CA LYS A 250 -7.83 -6.89 15.54
C LYS A 250 -6.72 -6.59 14.55
N VAL A 251 -5.81 -5.70 14.93
CA VAL A 251 -4.51 -5.57 14.25
C VAL A 251 -3.69 -6.78 14.67
N TYR A 252 -3.60 -7.78 13.79
CA TYR A 252 -2.64 -8.86 13.96
C TYR A 252 -1.27 -8.30 13.62
N GLY A 253 -0.48 -8.02 14.67
CA GLY A 253 0.88 -7.49 14.58
C GLY A 253 1.96 -8.56 14.51
#